data_AF-A0A7W6DSV9-F1
#
_entry.id   AF-A0A7W6DSV9-F1
#
_cell.length_a   1.000
_cell.length_b   1.000
_cell.length_c   1.000
_cell.angle_alpha   90.00
_cell.angle_beta   90.00
_cell.angle_gamma   90.00
#
_symmetry.space_group_name_H-M   'P 1'
#
loop_
_entity.id
_entity.type
_entity.pdbx_description
1 polymer ?
#
loop_
_entity_poly.entity_id
_entity_poly.type
_entity_poly.pdbx_seq_one_letter_code
_entity_poly.pdbx_strand_id
1 'polypeptide(L)'
;MADVKLIACLDEAQVEEALSRLSGLTKKAPEVLAPYSPMPAPKKSKARRVAEMIAPRPSQTMRREALKNILIHYDSFLDTQGEGDPGMRVAFSHISRALKPLWGGSNGIDMLANRKREYEPSSGKYRGTIYTPTPFGEEVLAELKAMSAL
;
A
#
# COMPACT_ATOMS: atom_id res chain seq x y z
N MET A 1 22.59 26.37 -27.08
CA MET A 1 21.82 25.79 -28.20
C MET A 1 20.69 24.99 -27.58
N ALA A 2 19.44 25.45 -27.72
CA ALA A 2 18.25 24.73 -27.28
C ALA A 2 17.19 24.91 -28.36
N ASP A 3 16.71 23.77 -28.86
CA ASP A 3 15.76 23.59 -29.96
C ASP A 3 14.43 24.30 -29.71
N VAL A 4 14.07 25.22 -30.60
CA VAL A 4 12.71 25.74 -30.72
C VAL A 4 11.97 24.86 -31.73
N LYS A 5 11.11 23.97 -31.23
CA LYS A 5 10.19 23.20 -32.08
C LYS A 5 9.14 24.15 -32.67
N LEU A 6 9.20 24.33 -33.99
CA LEU A 6 8.13 24.92 -34.79
C LEU A 6 6.88 24.06 -34.67
N ILE A 7 5.85 24.58 -34.00
CA ILE A 7 4.48 24.10 -34.15
C ILE A 7 4.01 24.64 -35.50
N ALA A 8 3.80 23.76 -36.48
CA ALA A 8 3.21 24.15 -37.74
C ALA A 8 1.76 24.62 -37.50
N CYS A 9 1.51 25.92 -37.67
CA CYS A 9 0.16 26.45 -37.80
C CYS A 9 -0.37 26.01 -39.18
N LEU A 10 -1.27 25.04 -39.19
CA LEU A 10 -2.05 24.72 -40.39
C LEU A 10 -2.93 25.93 -40.72
N ASP A 11 -3.00 26.31 -41.99
CA ASP A 11 -3.91 27.36 -42.44
C ASP A 11 -5.37 26.88 -42.46
N GLU A 12 -6.33 27.80 -42.44
CA GLU A 12 -7.76 27.46 -42.41
C GLU A 12 -8.19 26.57 -43.60
N ALA A 13 -7.54 26.72 -44.76
CA ALA A 13 -7.84 25.91 -45.94
C ALA A 13 -7.43 24.44 -45.75
N GLN A 14 -6.30 24.19 -45.08
CA GLN A 14 -5.85 22.84 -44.71
C GLN A 14 -6.75 22.18 -43.67
N VAL A 15 -7.33 22.98 -42.76
CA VAL A 15 -8.31 22.50 -41.78
C VAL A 15 -9.63 22.12 -42.45
N GLU A 16 -10.13 22.94 -43.38
CA GLU A 16 -11.35 22.63 -44.14
C GLU A 16 -11.17 21.42 -45.06
N GLU A 17 -10.01 21.27 -45.70
CA GLU A 17 -9.73 20.11 -46.53
C GLU A 17 -9.67 18.82 -45.70
N ALA A 18 -9.03 18.84 -44.52
CA ALA A 18 -9.00 17.71 -43.60
C ALA A 18 -10.40 17.32 -43.09
N LEU A 19 -11.24 18.31 -42.78
CA LEU A 19 -12.62 18.11 -42.35
C LEU A 19 -13.50 17.54 -43.48
N SER A 20 -13.31 18.00 -44.72
CA SER A 20 -14.04 17.47 -45.88
C SER A 20 -13.70 15.99 -46.14
N ARG A 21 -12.44 15.58 -45.96
CA ARG A 21 -11.99 14.18 -46.07
C ARG A 21 -12.58 13.29 -44.96
N LEU A 22 -12.75 13.82 -43.76
CA LEU A 22 -13.41 13.13 -42.64
C LEU A 22 -14.92 12.99 -42.84
N SER A 23 -15.56 13.96 -43.50
CA SER A 23 -17.00 13.92 -43.78
C SER A 23 -17.42 12.77 -44.72
N GLY A 24 -16.48 12.22 -45.50
CA GLY A 24 -16.69 11.06 -46.36
C GLY A 24 -16.70 9.71 -45.63
N LEU A 25 -16.18 9.66 -44.40
CA LEU A 25 -16.02 8.40 -43.62
C LEU A 25 -17.28 7.99 -42.84
N THR A 26 -18.29 8.86 -42.73
CA THR A 26 -19.48 8.63 -41.88
C THR A 26 -20.68 8.00 -42.59
N LYS A 27 -20.55 7.55 -43.85
CA LYS A 27 -21.65 6.88 -44.59
C LYS A 27 -21.84 5.38 -44.31
N LYS A 28 -21.09 4.80 -43.36
CA LYS A 28 -21.41 3.47 -42.83
C LYS A 28 -21.93 3.64 -41.41
N ALA A 29 -23.20 3.30 -41.21
CA ALA A 29 -23.81 3.18 -39.90
C ALA A 29 -22.85 2.42 -38.97
N PRO A 30 -22.56 2.92 -37.75
CA PRO A 30 -21.76 2.16 -36.82
C PRO A 30 -22.56 0.88 -36.51
N GLU A 31 -22.03 -0.27 -36.92
CA GLU A 31 -22.39 -1.54 -36.31
C GLU A 31 -22.31 -1.31 -34.80
N VAL A 32 -23.48 -1.48 -34.15
CA VAL A 32 -23.73 -1.38 -32.72
C VAL A 32 -22.43 -1.36 -31.91
N LEU A 33 -21.97 -0.15 -31.55
CA LEU A 33 -20.90 -0.01 -30.57
C LEU A 33 -21.41 -0.70 -29.31
N ALA A 34 -20.87 -1.88 -29.03
CA ALA A 34 -21.16 -2.60 -27.81
C ALA A 34 -20.98 -1.59 -26.65
N PRO A 35 -21.95 -1.48 -25.73
CA PRO A 35 -21.83 -0.54 -24.62
C PRO A 35 -20.49 -0.79 -23.94
N TYR A 36 -19.71 0.28 -23.78
CA TYR A 36 -18.41 0.25 -23.11
C TYR A 36 -18.59 -0.48 -21.77
N SER A 37 -18.14 -1.74 -21.73
CA SER A 37 -18.13 -2.51 -20.51
C SER A 37 -16.85 -2.12 -19.79
N PRO A 38 -16.92 -1.35 -18.67
CA PRO A 38 -15.72 -0.95 -17.97
C PRO A 38 -14.95 -2.22 -17.61
N MET A 39 -13.71 -2.32 -18.10
CA MET A 39 -12.80 -3.39 -17.73
C MET A 39 -12.83 -3.50 -16.20
N PRO A 40 -13.08 -4.69 -15.63
CA PRO A 40 -13.10 -4.84 -14.19
C PRO A 40 -11.76 -4.31 -13.65
N ALA A 41 -11.83 -3.37 -12.70
CA ALA A 41 -10.63 -2.80 -12.11
C ALA A 41 -9.69 -3.93 -11.66
N PRO A 42 -8.37 -3.82 -11.93
CA PRO A 42 -7.43 -4.87 -11.57
C PRO A 42 -7.62 -5.22 -10.10
N LYS A 43 -7.83 -6.51 -9.80
CA LYS A 43 -8.01 -6.99 -8.42
C LYS A 43 -6.81 -6.50 -7.61
N LYS A 44 -7.06 -5.70 -6.57
CA LYS A 44 -6.01 -5.21 -5.67
C LYS A 44 -5.15 -6.38 -5.19
N SER A 45 -3.84 -6.19 -5.15
CA SER A 45 -2.90 -7.19 -4.63
C SER A 45 -3.30 -7.56 -3.19
N LYS A 46 -2.99 -8.79 -2.76
CA LYS A 46 -3.24 -9.23 -1.38
C LYS A 46 -2.54 -8.30 -0.37
N ALA A 47 -1.32 -7.88 -0.68
CA ALA A 47 -0.54 -6.93 0.11
C ALA A 47 -1.26 -5.56 0.23
N ARG A 48 -1.78 -5.01 -0.88
CA ARG A 48 -2.55 -3.76 -0.87
C ARG A 48 -3.77 -3.84 0.04
N ARG A 49 -4.53 -4.93 -0.07
CA ARG A 49 -5.73 -5.14 0.76
C ARG A 49 -5.37 -5.20 2.25
N VAL A 50 -4.28 -5.87 2.59
CA VAL A 50 -3.77 -5.94 3.96
C VAL A 50 -3.32 -4.56 4.44
N ALA A 51 -2.55 -3.82 3.63
CA ALA A 51 -2.11 -2.47 3.92
C ALA A 51 -3.29 -1.53 4.21
N GLU A 52 -4.33 -1.55 3.39
CA GLU A 52 -5.55 -0.76 3.59
C GLU A 52 -6.27 -1.09 4.91
N MET A 53 -6.26 -2.34 5.34
CA MET A 53 -6.89 -2.76 6.60
C MET A 53 -6.11 -2.32 7.85
N ILE A 54 -4.78 -2.27 7.74
CA ILE A 54 -3.92 -1.94 8.90
C ILE A 54 -3.47 -0.49 8.93
N ALA A 55 -3.59 0.25 7.82
CA ALA A 55 -3.16 1.64 7.70
C ALA A 55 -3.63 2.49 8.89
N PRO A 56 -2.71 3.15 9.61
CA PRO A 56 -3.06 4.00 10.73
C PRO A 56 -3.72 5.29 10.23
N ARG A 57 -4.75 5.76 10.94
CA ARG A 57 -5.26 7.12 10.75
C ARG A 57 -4.22 8.14 11.26
N PRO A 58 -4.26 9.41 10.81
CA PRO A 58 -3.34 10.44 11.28
C PRO A 58 -3.29 10.58 12.81
N SER A 59 -4.42 10.42 13.50
CA SER A 59 -4.51 10.48 14.97
C SER A 59 -4.03 9.22 15.70
N GLN A 60 -3.71 8.13 15.00
CA GLN A 60 -3.33 6.85 15.61
C GLN A 60 -1.80 6.69 15.66
N THR A 61 -1.11 7.57 16.39
CA THR A 61 0.36 7.59 16.51
C THR A 61 0.93 6.25 16.98
N MET A 62 0.39 5.68 18.05
CA MET A 62 0.81 4.37 18.60
C MET A 62 0.63 3.22 17.61
N ARG A 63 -0.41 3.27 16.74
CA ARG A 63 -0.61 2.25 15.71
C ARG A 63 0.43 2.36 14.61
N ARG A 64 0.83 3.58 14.26
CA ARG A 64 1.91 3.84 13.31
C ARG A 64 3.23 3.31 13.87
N GLU A 65 3.54 3.59 15.13
CA GLU A 65 4.73 3.07 15.82
C GLU A 65 4.73 1.54 15.89
N ALA A 66 3.62 0.92 16.29
CA ALA A 66 3.51 -0.55 16.30
C ALA A 66 3.74 -1.17 14.91
N LEU A 67 3.24 -0.56 13.84
CA LEU A 67 3.50 -1.04 12.47
C LEU A 67 4.95 -0.84 12.05
N LYS A 68 5.58 0.28 12.41
CA LYS A 68 7.02 0.48 12.19
C LYS A 68 7.80 -0.60 12.93
N ASN A 69 7.39 -0.94 14.16
CA ASN A 69 8.06 -1.96 14.95
C ASN A 69 7.98 -3.34 14.28
N ILE A 70 6.81 -3.70 13.74
CA ILE A 70 6.60 -4.98 13.06
C ILE A 70 7.34 -5.03 11.71
N LEU A 71 7.29 -3.97 10.92
CA LEU A 71 7.63 -4.00 9.49
C LEU A 71 8.98 -3.36 9.12
N ILE A 72 9.57 -2.54 10.00
CA ILE A 72 10.84 -1.83 9.73
C ILE A 72 11.85 -2.24 10.80
N HIS A 73 12.04 -3.55 10.95
CA HIS A 73 13.03 -4.21 11.82
C HIS A 73 13.38 -3.42 13.09
N TYR A 74 12.55 -3.55 14.12
CA TYR A 74 12.72 -2.80 15.35
C TYR A 74 13.22 -3.69 16.48
N ASP A 75 14.26 -3.19 17.13
CA ASP A 75 14.79 -3.78 18.35
C ASP A 75 14.23 -3.04 19.56
N SER A 76 13.28 -3.67 20.24
CA SER A 76 12.75 -3.17 21.52
C SER A 76 13.78 -3.13 22.65
N PHE A 77 15.02 -3.62 22.43
CA PHE A 77 16.12 -3.64 23.41
C PHE A 77 16.57 -2.25 23.88
N LEU A 78 16.55 -1.24 22.99
CA LEU A 78 17.04 0.12 23.27
C LEU A 78 15.92 1.08 23.70
N ASP A 79 14.66 0.69 23.55
CA ASP A 79 13.53 1.53 23.91
C ASP A 79 12.84 0.94 25.14
N THR A 80 13.19 1.48 26.32
CA THR A 80 12.68 1.05 27.64
C THR A 80 11.16 1.14 27.79
N GLN A 81 10.44 1.67 26.80
CA GLN A 81 8.97 1.76 26.77
C GLN A 81 8.29 0.86 25.73
N GLY A 82 8.97 -0.12 25.11
CA GLY A 82 8.43 -0.97 24.02
C GLY A 82 7.12 -1.75 24.28
N GLU A 83 7.11 -3.08 24.17
CA GLU A 83 5.89 -3.89 24.43
C GLU A 83 5.38 -3.79 25.88
N GLY A 84 6.16 -3.22 26.80
CA GLY A 84 5.73 -2.93 28.16
C GLY A 84 4.66 -1.84 28.24
N ASP A 85 4.65 -0.90 27.30
CA ASP A 85 3.68 0.20 27.28
C ASP A 85 2.25 -0.33 27.00
N PRO A 86 1.25 0.04 27.82
CA PRO A 86 -0.16 -0.31 27.57
C PRO A 86 -0.67 0.16 26.20
N GLY A 87 -0.28 1.35 25.73
CA GLY A 87 -0.72 1.91 24.45
C GLY A 87 -0.22 1.08 23.27
N MET A 88 1.04 0.69 23.29
CA MET A 88 1.65 -0.20 22.30
C MET A 88 0.97 -1.58 22.29
N ARG A 89 0.72 -2.19 23.45
CA ARG A 89 0.01 -3.49 23.51
C ARG A 89 -1.39 -3.43 22.90
N VAL A 90 -2.11 -2.33 23.12
CA VAL A 90 -3.42 -2.08 22.50
C VAL A 90 -3.27 -1.92 20.98
N ALA A 91 -2.26 -1.19 20.51
CA ALA A 91 -1.99 -1.03 19.09
C ALA A 91 -1.70 -2.37 18.39
N PHE A 92 -0.82 -3.21 18.96
CA PHE A 92 -0.56 -4.56 18.47
C PHE A 92 -1.84 -5.42 18.43
N SER A 93 -2.66 -5.34 19.49
CA SER A 93 -3.93 -6.06 19.57
C SER A 93 -4.92 -5.63 18.49
N HIS A 94 -5.00 -4.33 18.19
CA HIS A 94 -5.83 -3.80 17.11
C HIS A 94 -5.35 -4.25 15.74
N ILE A 95 -4.03 -4.28 15.50
CA ILE A 95 -3.46 -4.78 14.25
C ILE A 95 -3.79 -6.27 14.09
N SER A 96 -3.54 -7.10 15.10
CA SER A 96 -3.86 -8.54 15.07
C SER A 96 -5.35 -8.79 14.82
N ARG A 97 -6.24 -8.03 15.49
CA ARG A 97 -7.71 -8.12 15.26
C ARG A 97 -8.11 -7.72 13.84
N ALA A 98 -7.52 -6.67 13.29
CA ALA A 98 -7.79 -6.25 11.91
C ALA A 98 -7.41 -7.35 10.92
N LEU A 99 -6.32 -8.08 11.19
CA LEU A 99 -5.80 -9.14 10.34
C LEU A 99 -6.55 -10.48 10.50
N LYS A 100 -7.19 -10.73 11.65
CA LYS A 100 -7.87 -12.00 11.98
C LYS A 100 -8.80 -12.55 10.86
N PRO A 101 -9.64 -11.75 10.17
CA PRO A 101 -10.52 -12.25 9.11
C PRO A 101 -9.79 -12.86 7.91
N LEU A 102 -8.51 -12.53 7.69
CA LEU A 102 -7.76 -12.98 6.54
C LEU A 102 -7.04 -14.32 6.76
N TRP A 103 -6.82 -14.73 8.01
CA TRP A 103 -6.03 -15.93 8.32
C TRP A 103 -6.63 -16.85 9.40
N GLY A 104 -7.93 -16.73 9.68
CA GLY A 104 -8.73 -17.81 10.24
C GLY A 104 -8.26 -18.40 11.57
N GLY A 105 -7.61 -17.61 12.43
CA GLY A 105 -7.17 -18.04 13.78
C GLY A 105 -5.65 -18.02 14.01
N SER A 106 -4.84 -17.92 12.96
CA SER A 106 -3.42 -17.62 13.12
C SER A 106 -3.22 -16.14 13.49
N ASN A 107 -2.17 -15.85 14.27
CA ASN A 107 -1.89 -14.47 14.66
C ASN A 107 -1.41 -13.72 13.41
N GLY A 108 -2.24 -12.79 12.90
CA GLY A 108 -1.96 -12.10 11.63
C GLY A 108 -0.61 -11.36 11.60
N ILE A 109 -0.05 -11.04 12.78
CA ILE A 109 1.30 -10.48 12.90
C ILE A 109 2.37 -11.47 12.43
N ASP A 110 2.21 -12.78 12.67
CA ASP A 110 3.17 -13.81 12.23
C ASP A 110 3.24 -13.93 10.70
N MET A 111 2.18 -13.52 10.00
CA MET A 111 2.19 -13.46 8.54
C MET A 111 3.01 -12.29 8.01
N LEU A 112 3.17 -11.23 8.82
CA LEU A 112 3.88 -10.01 8.47
C LEU A 112 5.32 -10.01 8.96
N ALA A 113 5.60 -10.62 10.11
CA ALA A 113 6.93 -10.65 10.70
C ALA A 113 7.16 -11.91 11.55
N ASN A 114 8.38 -12.44 11.47
CA ASN A 114 8.90 -13.42 12.40
C ASN A 114 9.19 -12.74 13.74
N ARG A 115 8.71 -13.34 14.82
CA ARG A 115 8.86 -12.82 16.20
C ARG A 115 9.92 -13.62 16.95
N LYS A 116 10.93 -12.93 17.48
CA LYS A 116 11.92 -13.52 18.39
C LYS A 116 11.87 -12.80 19.73
N ARG A 117 11.47 -13.52 20.78
CA ARG A 117 11.48 -12.97 22.15
C ARG A 117 12.91 -12.94 22.66
N GLU A 118 13.31 -11.78 23.16
CA GLU A 118 14.59 -11.56 23.80
C GLU A 118 14.40 -11.46 25.32
N TYR A 119 15.36 -12.03 26.04
CA TYR A 119 15.38 -12.09 27.49
C TYR A 119 16.71 -11.56 27.99
N GLU A 120 16.70 -10.89 29.13
CA GLU A 120 17.92 -10.40 29.77
C GLU A 120 18.78 -11.60 30.24
N PRO A 121 20.05 -11.73 29.79
CA PRO A 121 20.86 -12.92 30.07
C PRO A 121 21.13 -13.16 31.56
N SER A 122 21.19 -12.09 32.36
CA SER A 122 21.51 -12.15 33.79
C SER A 122 20.31 -12.46 34.68
N SER A 123 19.11 -11.98 34.31
CA SER A 123 17.92 -12.09 35.15
C SER A 123 16.84 -13.05 34.59
N GLY A 124 16.98 -13.45 33.33
CA GLY A 124 15.97 -14.22 32.59
C GLY A 124 14.67 -13.45 32.35
N LYS A 125 14.60 -12.17 32.70
CA LYS A 125 13.39 -11.35 32.53
C LYS A 125 13.15 -11.07 31.06
N TYR A 126 11.88 -11.08 30.67
CA TYR A 126 11.47 -10.71 29.32
C TYR A 126 11.86 -9.26 29.04
N ARG A 127 12.53 -9.05 27.92
CA ARG A 127 13.05 -7.75 27.52
C ARG A 127 12.28 -7.14 26.35
N GLY A 128 11.79 -7.97 25.44
CA GLY A 128 11.03 -7.52 24.29
C GLY A 128 11.01 -8.54 23.15
N THR A 129 10.47 -8.13 22.00
CA THR A 129 10.42 -8.96 20.79
C THR A 129 11.12 -8.24 19.66
N ILE A 130 12.07 -8.92 19.02
CA ILE A 130 12.60 -8.51 17.72
C ILE A 130 11.64 -9.00 16.65
N TYR A 131 11.20 -8.07 15.80
CA TYR A 131 10.38 -8.35 14.65
C TYR A 131 11.24 -8.30 13.38
N THR A 132 11.22 -9.39 12.61
CA THR A 132 11.86 -9.44 11.30
C THR A 132 10.79 -9.61 10.24
N PRO A 133 10.59 -8.65 9.32
CA PRO A 133 9.57 -8.75 8.29
C PRO A 133 9.70 -10.05 7.49
N THR A 134 8.57 -10.66 7.17
CA THR A 134 8.52 -11.74 6.16
C THR A 134 8.56 -11.11 4.76
N PRO A 135 8.82 -11.88 3.69
CA PRO A 135 8.70 -11.35 2.33
C PRO A 135 7.33 -10.70 2.05
N PHE A 136 6.26 -11.29 2.59
CA PHE A 136 4.92 -10.71 2.49
C PHE A 136 4.78 -9.43 3.33
N GLY A 137 5.40 -9.37 4.50
CA GLY A 137 5.48 -8.15 5.30
C GLY A 137 6.19 -6.99 4.57
N GLU A 138 7.25 -7.29 3.82
CA GLU A 138 7.96 -6.29 3.00
C GLU A 138 7.08 -5.75 1.87
N GLU A 139 6.31 -6.61 1.20
CA GLU A 139 5.31 -6.16 0.20
C GLU A 139 4.26 -5.24 0.83
N VAL A 140 3.76 -5.58 2.02
CA VAL A 140 2.79 -4.75 2.76
C VAL A 140 3.42 -3.43 3.19
N LEU A 141 4.69 -3.42 3.60
CA LEU A 141 5.41 -2.19 3.92
C LEU A 141 5.52 -1.28 2.71
N ALA A 142 5.86 -1.83 1.53
CA ALA A 142 5.95 -1.06 0.30
C ALA A 142 4.61 -0.39 -0.04
N GLU A 143 3.50 -1.11 0.11
CA GLU A 143 2.16 -0.58 -0.09
C GLU A 143 1.81 0.52 0.94
N LEU A 144 2.14 0.34 2.21
CA LEU A 144 1.91 1.35 3.25
C LEU A 144 2.71 2.63 3.00
N LYS A 145 3.95 2.53 2.52
CA LYS A 145 4.76 3.68 2.09
C LYS A 145 4.17 4.36 0.86
N ALA A 146 3.73 3.59 -0.13
CA ALA A 146 3.06 4.12 -1.32
C ALA A 146 1.74 4.85 -0.99
N MET A 147 1.10 4.50 0.12
CA MET A 147 -0.10 5.17 0.66
C MET A 147 0.22 6.37 1.57
N SER A 148 1.50 6.69 1.80
CA SER A 148 1.93 7.70 2.79
C SER A 148 1.43 7.40 4.22
N ALA A 149 1.22 6.12 4.52
CA ALA A 149 0.69 5.66 5.80
C ALA A 149 1.81 5.36 6.84
N LEU A 150 3.03 5.08 6.36
CA LEU A 150 4.26 4.86 7.13
C LEU A 150 5.41 5.65 6.53
#